data_AF-A0A7G5EJA1-F1
#
_entry.id   AF-A0A7G5EJA1-F1
#
_cell.length_a   1.000
_cell.length_b   1.000
_cell.length_c   1.000
_cell.angle_alpha   90.00
_cell.angle_beta   90.00
_cell.angle_gamma   90.00
#
_symmetry.space_group_name_H-M   'P 1'
#
loop_
_entity.id
_entity.type
_entity.pdbx_description
1 polymer ?
#
loop_
_entity_poly.entity_id
_entity_poly.type
_entity_poly.pdbx_seq_one_letter_code
_entity_poly.pdbx_strand_id
1 'polypeptide(L)'
;MNRLLTPLLTALALACLADASWAHGGGHRHHHRKEHKEQFWDGNCQVERKWKRNGQYKEKRRCHDRPAAYYAPQPVYAAPVLVAPRRPDAIVISPQIVIRP
;
A
#
# COMPACT_ATOMS: atom_id res chain seq x y z
N MET A 1 39.24 -32.29 25.20
CA MET A 1 39.28 -31.54 23.92
C MET A 1 38.49 -30.26 24.14
N ASN A 2 39.09 -29.06 24.05
CA ASN A 2 38.45 -27.73 23.97
C ASN A 2 39.37 -26.53 24.31
N ARG A 3 40.67 -26.74 24.58
CA ARG A 3 41.62 -25.64 24.87
C ARG A 3 42.04 -24.79 23.65
N LEU A 4 41.62 -25.19 22.44
CA LEU A 4 41.90 -24.47 21.19
C LEU A 4 40.76 -23.52 20.77
N LEU A 5 39.58 -23.63 21.39
CA LEU A 5 38.44 -22.76 21.09
C LEU A 5 38.61 -21.34 21.66
N THR A 6 39.31 -21.23 22.79
CA THR A 6 39.56 -19.97 23.48
C THR A 6 40.44 -18.98 22.72
N PRO A 7 41.62 -19.34 22.15
CA PRO A 7 42.40 -18.39 21.37
C PRO A 7 41.71 -17.97 20.05
N LEU A 8 40.88 -18.85 19.48
CA LEU A 8 40.17 -18.59 18.23
C LEU A 8 39.08 -17.52 18.41
N LEU A 9 38.33 -17.60 19.51
CA LEU A 9 37.31 -16.61 19.86
C LEU A 9 37.92 -15.24 20.20
N THR A 10 39.08 -15.21 20.86
CA THR A 10 39.76 -13.94 21.17
C THR A 10 40.32 -13.26 19.91
N ALA A 11 40.83 -14.02 18.94
CA ALA A 11 41.31 -13.46 17.68
C ALA A 11 40.17 -12.87 16.84
N LEU A 12 38.99 -13.52 16.83
CA LEU A 12 37.81 -13.03 16.13
C LEU A 12 37.28 -11.72 16.73
N ALA A 13 37.32 -11.59 18.07
CA ALA A 13 36.88 -10.37 18.76
C ALA A 13 37.80 -9.16 18.49
N LEU A 14 39.12 -9.36 18.36
CA LEU A 14 40.06 -8.28 18.04
C LEU A 14 39.90 -7.76 16.60
N ALA A 15 39.49 -8.60 15.66
CA ALA A 15 39.25 -8.19 14.28
C ALA A 15 38.07 -7.20 14.15
N CYS A 16 37.04 -7.31 15.01
CA CYS A 16 35.89 -6.40 14.99
C CYS A 16 36.19 -4.97 15.48
N LEU A 17 37.28 -4.75 16.22
CA LEU A 17 37.66 -3.42 16.73
C LEU A 17 38.49 -2.60 15.72
N ALA A 18 38.96 -3.23 14.63
CA ALA A 18 39.80 -2.58 13.63
C ALA A 18 39.02 -1.73 12.59
N ASP A 19 37.69 -1.86 12.52
CA ASP A 19 36.85 -1.08 11.60
C ASP A 19 36.44 0.32 12.12
N ALA A 20 37.01 0.76 13.25
CA ALA A 20 36.74 2.08 13.81
C ALA A 20 37.64 3.20 13.27
N SER A 21 38.40 2.99 12.19
CA SER A 21 39.26 4.01 11.59
C SER A 21 38.97 4.28 10.13
N TRP A 22 37.75 4.73 9.81
CA TRP A 22 37.49 5.48 8.58
C TRP A 22 37.28 6.96 8.85
N ALA A 23 38.28 7.57 9.49
CA ALA A 23 38.46 9.01 9.49
C ALA A 23 39.31 9.39 8.27
N HIS A 24 38.66 9.61 7.11
CA HIS A 24 39.27 10.36 6.01
C HIS A 24 38.19 11.05 5.18
N GLY A 25 38.22 12.38 5.16
CA GLY A 25 37.45 13.15 4.18
C GLY A 25 36.94 14.50 4.66
N GLY A 26 37.81 15.34 5.22
CA GLY A 26 37.57 16.77 5.32
C GLY A 26 37.54 17.40 3.93
N GLY A 27 36.47 17.17 3.17
CA GLY A 27 36.23 17.80 1.89
C GLY A 27 35.34 19.01 2.11
N HIS A 28 35.93 20.21 2.20
CA HIS A 28 35.18 21.46 2.04
C HIS A 28 34.61 21.51 0.63
N ARG A 29 33.44 20.90 0.43
CA ARG A 29 32.66 21.07 -0.79
C ARG A 29 32.14 22.50 -0.77
N HIS A 30 32.81 23.39 -1.49
CA HIS A 30 32.24 24.65 -1.90
C HIS A 30 31.02 24.33 -2.78
N HIS A 31 29.86 24.22 -2.14
CA HIS A 31 28.58 24.10 -2.82
C HIS A 31 28.33 25.42 -3.53
N HIS A 32 28.85 25.58 -4.75
CA HIS A 32 28.37 26.59 -5.65
C HIS A 32 26.86 26.37 -5.79
N ARG A 33 26.08 27.31 -5.25
CA ARG A 33 24.62 27.32 -5.37
C ARG A 33 24.30 27.58 -6.85
N LYS A 34 24.32 26.52 -7.66
CA LYS A 34 24.01 26.58 -9.08
C LYS A 34 22.56 26.97 -9.24
N GLU A 35 22.27 27.65 -10.34
CA GLU A 35 20.87 27.81 -10.73
C GLU A 35 20.34 26.45 -11.17
N HIS A 36 19.18 26.08 -10.65
CA HIS A 36 18.54 24.81 -10.94
C HIS A 36 17.12 25.07 -11.42
N LYS A 37 16.74 24.44 -12.53
CA LYS A 37 15.37 24.41 -13.03
C LYS A 37 14.93 22.96 -13.11
N GLU A 38 13.76 22.67 -12.57
CA GLU A 38 13.13 21.36 -12.60
C GLU A 38 11.71 21.51 -13.16
N GLN A 39 11.29 20.56 -13.98
CA GLN A 39 9.95 20.47 -14.50
C GLN A 39 9.46 19.03 -14.40
N PHE A 40 8.32 18.83 -13.74
CA PHE A 40 7.71 17.52 -13.57
C PHE A 40 6.19 17.61 -13.62
N TRP A 41 5.55 16.46 -13.76
CA TRP A 41 4.09 16.31 -13.70
C TRP A 41 3.71 15.72 -12.35
N ASP A 42 2.80 16.38 -11.64
CA ASP A 42 2.17 15.94 -10.41
C ASP A 42 0.69 15.69 -10.70
N GLY A 43 0.37 14.44 -11.03
CA GLY A 43 -0.95 14.06 -11.54
C GLY A 43 -1.33 14.85 -12.78
N ASN A 44 -2.38 15.67 -12.66
CA ASN A 44 -2.88 16.52 -13.73
C ASN A 44 -2.18 17.89 -13.81
N CYS A 45 -1.21 18.15 -12.94
CA CYS A 45 -0.55 19.44 -12.81
C CYS A 45 0.87 19.40 -13.32
N GLN A 46 1.21 20.28 -14.25
CA GLN A 46 2.59 20.56 -14.63
C GLN A 46 3.21 21.52 -13.61
N VAL A 47 4.32 21.11 -12.99
CA VAL A 47 5.04 21.89 -11.98
C VAL A 47 6.40 22.30 -12.54
N GLU A 48 6.69 23.61 -12.53
CA GLU A 48 8.00 24.16 -12.86
C GLU A 48 8.60 24.85 -11.63
N ARG A 49 9.77 24.38 -11.17
CA ARG A 49 10.51 24.94 -10.03
C ARG A 49 11.82 25.54 -10.51
N LYS A 50 12.14 26.75 -10.05
CA LYS A 50 13.38 27.46 -10.37
C LYS A 50 14.04 27.95 -9.08
N TRP A 51 15.28 27.54 -8.86
CA TRP A 51 16.16 28.02 -7.80
C TRP A 51 17.25 28.88 -8.42
N LYS A 52 17.28 30.15 -8.03
CA LYS A 52 18.35 31.08 -8.42
C LYS A 52 19.53 31.01 -7.46
N ARG A 53 20.70 31.50 -7.90
CA ARG A 53 21.91 31.53 -7.05
C ARG A 53 21.73 32.35 -5.78
N ASN A 54 20.90 33.40 -5.83
CA ASN A 54 20.57 34.23 -4.68
C ASN A 54 19.59 33.56 -3.69
N GLY A 55 19.15 32.33 -3.96
CA GLY A 55 18.19 31.61 -3.13
C GLY A 55 16.73 31.93 -3.41
N GLN A 56 16.45 32.80 -4.38
CA GLN A 56 15.08 33.03 -4.81
C GLN A 56 14.54 31.75 -5.45
N TYR A 57 13.42 31.29 -4.90
CA TYR A 57 12.67 30.16 -5.37
C TYR A 57 11.40 30.64 -6.09
N LYS A 58 11.11 30.09 -7.27
CA LYS A 58 9.85 30.30 -7.97
C LYS A 58 9.27 28.97 -8.41
N GLU A 59 8.02 28.72 -8.03
CA GLU A 59 7.23 27.57 -8.48
C GLU A 59 6.06 28.07 -9.32
N LYS A 60 5.81 27.43 -10.45
CA LYS A 60 4.59 27.60 -11.24
C LYS A 60 3.91 26.25 -11.33
N ARG A 61 2.65 26.18 -10.91
CA ARG A 61 1.80 25.00 -11.07
C ARG A 61 0.72 25.30 -12.10
N ARG A 62 0.58 24.44 -13.11
CA ARG A 62 -0.47 24.50 -14.12
C ARG A 62 -1.24 23.19 -14.09
N CYS A 63 -2.38 23.18 -13.42
CA CYS A 63 -3.27 22.02 -13.38
C CYS A 63 -4.21 22.03 -14.58
N HIS A 64 -4.28 20.91 -15.29
CA HIS A 64 -5.26 20.68 -16.32
C HIS A 64 -6.48 20.01 -15.69
N ASP A 65 -7.68 20.49 -16.01
CA ASP A 65 -8.89 19.84 -15.55
C ASP A 65 -8.92 18.39 -16.03
N ARG A 66 -9.18 17.49 -15.10
CA ARG A 66 -9.38 16.07 -15.41
C ARG A 66 -10.79 15.97 -15.98
N PRO A 67 -11.00 15.36 -17.16
CA PRO A 67 -12.35 15.17 -17.68
C PRO A 67 -13.16 14.41 -16.63
N ALA A 68 -14.37 14.89 -16.35
CA ALA A 68 -15.27 14.21 -15.43
C ALA A 68 -15.49 12.77 -15.94
N ALA A 69 -14.97 11.79 -15.22
CA ALA A 69 -15.23 10.40 -15.53
C ALA A 69 -16.69 10.10 -15.18
N TYR A 70 -17.54 9.91 -16.19
CA TYR A 70 -18.90 9.44 -15.97
C TYR A 70 -18.84 7.97 -15.57
N TYR A 71 -19.12 7.69 -14.30
CA TYR A 71 -19.31 6.32 -13.82
C TYR A 71 -20.78 5.94 -14.00
N ALA A 72 -21.05 5.00 -14.91
CA ALA A 72 -22.38 4.44 -15.03
C ALA A 72 -22.74 3.68 -13.73
N PRO A 73 -23.99 3.77 -13.25
CA PRO A 73 -24.43 2.99 -12.09
C PRO A 73 -24.33 1.49 -12.41
N GLN A 74 -23.82 0.72 -11.45
CA GLN A 74 -23.77 -0.74 -11.58
C GLN A 74 -25.20 -1.32 -11.52
N PRO A 75 -25.53 -2.34 -12.35
CA PRO A 75 -26.84 -2.99 -12.30
C PRO A 75 -27.03 -3.71 -10.95
N VAL A 76 -28.19 -3.53 -10.33
CA VAL A 76 -28.58 -4.25 -9.10
C VAL A 76 -29.47 -5.42 -9.51
N TYR A 77 -29.04 -6.65 -9.21
CA TYR A 77 -29.86 -7.85 -9.39
C TYR A 77 -30.67 -8.12 -8.13
N ALA A 78 -32.01 -8.07 -8.23
CA ALA A 78 -32.91 -8.47 -7.15
C ALA A 78 -33.08 -9.99 -7.15
N ALA A 79 -32.79 -10.63 -6.02
CA ALA A 79 -33.08 -12.05 -5.83
C ALA A 79 -34.60 -12.25 -5.63
N PRO A 80 -35.20 -13.31 -6.22
CA PRO A 80 -36.61 -13.61 -6.00
C PRO A 80 -36.87 -14.06 -4.56
N VAL A 81 -37.95 -13.55 -3.97
CA VAL A 81 -38.42 -13.99 -2.65
C VAL A 81 -39.09 -15.36 -2.79
N LEU A 82 -38.54 -16.37 -2.11
CA LEU A 82 -39.14 -17.70 -2.04
C LEU A 82 -40.25 -17.69 -0.99
N VAL A 83 -41.50 -17.79 -1.45
CA VAL A 83 -42.67 -17.95 -0.55
C VAL A 83 -42.80 -19.44 -0.22
N ALA A 84 -42.69 -19.78 1.08
CA ALA A 84 -42.95 -21.13 1.53
C ALA A 84 -44.45 -21.48 1.35
N PRO A 85 -44.79 -22.69 0.88
CA PRO A 85 -46.18 -23.11 0.77
C PRO A 85 -46.82 -23.17 2.17
N ARG A 86 -48.08 -22.71 2.25
CA ARG A 86 -48.88 -22.79 3.47
C ARG A 86 -49.10 -24.26 3.83
N ARG A 87 -48.70 -24.67 5.03
CA ARG A 87 -48.98 -26.04 5.51
C ARG A 87 -50.50 -26.22 5.64
N PRO A 88 -51.06 -27.37 5.27
CA PRO A 88 -52.49 -27.63 5.47
C PRO A 88 -52.80 -27.66 6.97
N ASP A 89 -53.86 -26.96 7.37
CA ASP A 89 -54.25 -26.77 8.78
C ASP A 89 -54.81 -28.05 9.44
N ALA A 90 -55.15 -29.08 8.66
CA ALA A 90 -55.53 -30.40 9.17
C ALA A 90 -55.31 -31.52 8.14
N ILE A 91 -54.77 -32.65 8.62
CA ILE A 91 -54.72 -33.91 7.87
C ILE A 91 -55.89 -34.76 8.37
N VAL A 92 -56.89 -35.01 7.52
CA VAL A 92 -58.03 -35.88 7.85
C VAL A 92 -57.71 -37.30 7.38
N ILE A 93 -57.49 -38.22 8.32
CA ILE A 93 -57.35 -39.66 8.04
C ILE A 93 -58.69 -40.32 8.37
N SER A 94 -59.43 -40.75 7.35
CA SER A 94 -60.68 -41.50 7.54
C SER A 94 -60.37 -43.00 7.59
N PRO A 95 -60.61 -43.70 8.72
CA PRO A 95 -60.44 -45.14 8.77
C PRO A 95 -61.61 -45.81 8.04
N GLN A 96 -61.30 -46.60 7.01
CA GLN A 96 -62.28 -47.46 6.35
C GLN A 96 -62.44 -48.73 7.18
N ILE A 97 -63.32 -48.71 8.19
CA ILE A 97 -63.63 -49.90 9.01
C ILE A 97 -64.79 -50.65 8.35
N VAL A 98 -64.51 -51.86 7.87
CA VAL A 98 -65.52 -52.79 7.35
C VAL A 98 -65.69 -53.92 8.37
N ILE A 99 -66.85 -53.99 9.03
CA ILE A 99 -67.21 -55.11 9.91
C ILE A 99 -68.13 -56.05 9.12
N ARG A 100 -67.77 -57.34 9.06
CA ARG A 100 -68.58 -58.40 8.44
C ARG A 100 -69.22 -59.28 9.54
N PRO A 101 -70.43 -59.81 9.31
CA PRO A 101 -71.15 -60.66 10.27
C PRO A 101 -70.49 -62.03 10.48
#